data_AF-A0A8C9YU70-F1
#
_entry.id   AF-A0A8C9YU70-F1
#
_cell.length_a   1.000
_cell.length_b   1.000
_cell.length_c   1.000
_cell.angle_alpha   90.00
_cell.angle_beta   90.00
_cell.angle_gamma   90.00
#
_symmetry.space_group_name_H-M   'P 1'
#
loop_
_entity.id
_entity.type
_entity.pdbx_description
1 polymer ?
#
loop_
_entity_poly.entity_id
_entity_poly.type
_entity_poly.pdbx_seq_one_letter_code
_entity_poly.pdbx_strand_id
1 'polypeptide(L)'
;SESAFLKSLQIVRITVPDQTGVLINQSAVVDQQNDLVTFSVTSPANQTSTVLFDVKRRLICYKPVDQDSCFLRTMEKSDYDNVQSLLHESTQFQLSGNETRRQTEYLGVLAASQVDVSTLEEPLQALCQDSSIHWTRRVEGPGKQRLVYFCIDICFPSNICVSVCFYYLPE
;
A
#
# COMPACT_ATOMS: atom_id res chain seq x y z
N SER A 1 -18.43 -17.25 -17.56
CA SER A 1 -17.93 -17.10 -16.18
C SER A 1 -16.94 -15.94 -16.07
N GLU A 2 -16.02 -15.76 -17.03
CA GLU A 2 -15.05 -14.64 -17.11
C GLU A 2 -15.69 -13.24 -17.08
N SER A 3 -16.85 -13.09 -17.76
CA SER A 3 -17.65 -11.85 -17.75
C SER A 3 -18.26 -11.49 -16.37
N ALA A 4 -18.42 -12.46 -15.47
CA ALA A 4 -18.90 -12.19 -14.10
C ALA A 4 -17.73 -11.83 -13.16
N PHE A 5 -16.56 -12.41 -13.39
CA PHE A 5 -15.32 -12.08 -12.65
C PHE A 5 -14.86 -10.64 -12.93
N LEU A 6 -14.89 -10.21 -14.20
CA LEU A 6 -14.61 -8.80 -14.54
C LEU A 6 -15.69 -7.82 -14.03
N LYS A 7 -16.88 -8.29 -13.61
CA LYS A 7 -17.93 -7.43 -13.03
C LYS A 7 -17.68 -7.08 -11.57
N SER A 8 -16.90 -7.86 -10.83
CA SER A 8 -16.52 -7.57 -9.42
C SER A 8 -15.18 -6.84 -9.29
N LEU A 9 -14.42 -6.73 -10.39
CA LEU A 9 -13.20 -5.97 -10.47
C LEU A 9 -13.51 -4.53 -10.88
N GLN A 10 -13.15 -3.58 -10.02
CA GLN A 10 -13.30 -2.17 -10.31
C GLN A 10 -11.94 -1.47 -10.27
N ILE A 11 -11.69 -0.61 -11.25
CA ILE A 11 -10.52 0.25 -11.27
C ILE A 11 -10.94 1.66 -10.87
N VAL A 12 -10.36 2.15 -9.77
CA VAL A 12 -10.50 3.52 -9.30
C VAL A 12 -9.24 4.29 -9.66
N ARG A 13 -9.38 5.40 -10.37
CA ARG A 13 -8.28 6.33 -10.64
C ARG A 13 -8.33 7.46 -9.64
N ILE A 14 -7.17 7.77 -9.07
CA ILE A 14 -6.99 8.80 -8.04
C ILE A 14 -5.88 9.73 -8.54
N THR A 15 -6.26 10.98 -8.80
CA THR A 15 -5.32 12.03 -9.16
C THR A 15 -5.29 13.04 -8.02
N VAL A 16 -4.09 13.28 -7.48
CA VAL A 16 -3.89 14.11 -6.29
C VAL A 16 -2.60 14.92 -6.44
N PRO A 17 -2.59 16.23 -6.14
CA PRO A 17 -1.35 17.01 -6.11
C PRO A 17 -0.50 16.61 -4.90
N ASP A 18 0.80 16.43 -5.09
CA ASP A 18 1.78 16.24 -4.02
C ASP A 18 1.99 17.53 -3.20
N GLN A 19 2.97 17.52 -2.27
CA GLN A 19 3.27 18.68 -1.44
C GLN A 19 3.78 19.90 -2.23
N THR A 20 4.31 19.68 -3.44
CA THR A 20 4.82 20.72 -4.35
C THR A 20 3.77 21.17 -5.38
N GLY A 21 2.59 20.54 -5.39
CA GLY A 21 1.51 20.79 -6.35
C GLY A 21 1.59 19.97 -7.63
N VAL A 22 2.56 19.05 -7.76
CA VAL A 22 2.69 18.16 -8.91
C VAL A 22 1.67 17.02 -8.79
N LEU A 23 0.91 16.76 -9.86
CA LEU A 23 -0.09 15.70 -9.86
C LEU A 23 0.58 14.32 -9.85
N ILE A 24 0.27 13.52 -8.83
CA ILE A 24 0.59 12.10 -8.75
C ILE A 24 -0.58 11.30 -9.33
N ASN A 25 -0.23 10.33 -10.17
CA ASN A 25 -1.19 9.37 -10.70
C ASN A 25 -1.14 8.08 -9.89
N GLN A 26 -2.26 7.79 -9.25
CA GLN A 26 -2.46 6.58 -8.50
C GLN A 26 -3.68 5.85 -9.05
N SER A 27 -3.66 4.52 -8.99
CA SER A 27 -4.84 3.71 -9.25
C SER A 27 -5.03 2.67 -8.14
N ALA A 28 -6.27 2.28 -7.92
CA ALA A 28 -6.64 1.18 -7.05
C ALA A 28 -7.48 0.17 -7.85
N VAL A 29 -7.09 -1.10 -7.80
CA VAL A 29 -7.91 -2.21 -8.27
C VAL A 29 -8.62 -2.81 -7.06
N VAL A 30 -9.94 -2.75 -7.07
CA VAL A 30 -10.82 -3.30 -6.03
C VAL A 30 -11.38 -4.61 -6.55
N ASP A 31 -11.02 -5.72 -5.89
CA ASP A 31 -11.60 -7.03 -6.12
C ASP A 31 -12.55 -7.35 -4.96
N GLN A 32 -13.82 -7.01 -5.16
CA GLN A 32 -14.85 -7.22 -4.14
C GLN A 32 -15.11 -8.70 -3.86
N GLN A 33 -14.82 -9.59 -4.81
CA GLN A 33 -15.09 -11.01 -4.64
C GLN A 33 -14.06 -11.68 -3.72
N ASN A 34 -12.82 -11.18 -3.76
CA ASN A 34 -11.71 -11.72 -2.98
C ASN A 34 -11.31 -10.83 -1.78
N ASP A 35 -12.04 -9.75 -1.53
CA ASP A 35 -11.76 -8.75 -0.48
C ASP A 35 -10.34 -8.16 -0.60
N LEU A 36 -9.95 -7.79 -1.83
CA LEU A 36 -8.62 -7.25 -2.12
C LEU A 36 -8.70 -5.81 -2.63
N VAL A 37 -7.76 -4.99 -2.18
CA VAL A 37 -7.52 -3.66 -2.74
C VAL A 37 -6.05 -3.52 -3.08
N THR A 38 -5.74 -3.31 -4.36
CA THR A 38 -4.36 -3.16 -4.85
C THR A 38 -4.14 -1.74 -5.34
N PHE A 39 -3.29 -0.99 -4.64
CA PHE A 39 -2.83 0.31 -5.09
C PHE A 39 -1.59 0.19 -5.96
N SER A 40 -1.59 0.92 -7.07
CA SER A 40 -0.39 1.20 -7.88
C SER A 40 -0.10 2.69 -7.81
N VAL A 41 1.06 3.03 -7.25
CA VAL A 41 1.53 4.41 -7.07
C VAL A 41 2.69 4.63 -8.01
N THR A 42 2.49 5.45 -9.05
CA THR A 42 3.51 5.72 -10.06
C THR A 42 4.14 7.09 -9.80
N SER A 43 5.45 7.12 -9.61
CA SER A 43 6.21 8.36 -9.41
C SER A 43 6.39 9.12 -10.75
N PRO A 44 6.79 10.42 -10.71
CA PRO A 44 7.14 11.16 -11.92
C PRO A 44 8.26 10.55 -12.76
N ALA A 45 9.10 9.69 -12.16
CA ALA A 45 10.15 8.94 -12.84
C ALA A 45 9.63 7.65 -13.51
N ASN A 46 8.30 7.46 -13.61
CA ASN A 46 7.64 6.26 -14.15
C ASN A 46 7.96 4.96 -13.40
N GLN A 47 8.32 5.08 -12.13
CA GLN A 47 8.57 3.98 -11.22
C GLN A 47 7.31 3.69 -10.41
N THR A 48 6.87 2.43 -10.36
CA THR A 48 5.57 2.07 -9.74
C THR A 48 5.76 1.17 -8.52
N SER A 49 5.32 1.65 -7.36
CA SER A 49 5.19 0.81 -6.15
C SER A 49 3.80 0.19 -6.10
N THR A 50 3.70 -1.02 -5.57
CA THR A 50 2.42 -1.72 -5.39
C THR A 50 2.14 -1.94 -3.91
N VAL A 51 0.91 -1.66 -3.48
CA VAL A 51 0.46 -1.95 -2.11
C VAL A 51 -0.82 -2.77 -2.17
N LEU A 52 -0.74 -4.02 -1.70
CA LEU A 52 -1.85 -4.96 -1.69
C LEU A 52 -2.42 -5.08 -0.28
N PHE A 53 -3.71 -4.79 -0.14
CA PHE A 53 -4.50 -5.01 1.05
C PHE A 53 -5.32 -6.28 0.86
N ASP A 54 -5.00 -7.32 1.63
CA ASP A 54 -5.80 -8.54 1.76
C ASP A 54 -6.69 -8.41 2.99
N VAL A 55 -7.90 -7.90 2.79
CA VAL A 55 -8.82 -7.54 3.87
C VAL A 55 -9.34 -8.80 4.59
N LYS A 56 -9.56 -9.87 3.83
CA LYS A 56 -9.97 -11.18 4.36
C LYS A 56 -8.96 -11.74 5.36
N ARG A 57 -7.66 -11.67 5.05
CA ARG A 57 -6.58 -12.18 5.91
C ARG A 57 -5.97 -11.11 6.82
N ARG A 58 -6.41 -9.86 6.71
CA ARG A 58 -5.91 -8.69 7.45
C ARG A 58 -4.40 -8.46 7.25
N LEU A 59 -3.93 -8.57 6.01
CA LEU A 59 -2.52 -8.38 5.66
C LEU A 59 -2.35 -7.22 4.68
N ILE A 60 -1.29 -6.44 4.87
CA ILE A 60 -0.83 -5.43 3.91
C ILE A 60 0.54 -5.85 3.42
N CYS A 61 0.71 -5.91 2.10
CA CYS A 61 1.99 -6.14 1.47
C CYS A 61 2.40 -4.93 0.64
N TYR A 62 3.60 -4.44 0.91
CA TYR A 62 4.21 -3.33 0.20
C TYR A 62 5.33 -3.88 -0.68
N LYS A 63 5.22 -3.64 -1.99
CA LYS A 63 6.27 -3.90 -2.98
C LYS A 63 6.79 -2.54 -3.49
N PRO A 64 7.95 -2.08 -3.00
CA PRO A 64 8.56 -0.85 -3.48
C PRO A 64 9.09 -1.02 -4.91
N VAL A 65 9.44 0.10 -5.52
CA VAL A 65 10.13 0.11 -6.81
C VAL A 65 11.57 -0.38 -6.65
N ASP A 66 12.04 -1.22 -7.57
CA ASP A 66 13.46 -1.57 -7.73
C ASP A 66 14.12 -2.05 -6.43
N GLN A 67 13.36 -2.80 -5.61
CA GLN A 67 13.87 -3.47 -4.41
C GLN A 67 13.62 -4.97 -4.54
N ASP A 68 14.62 -5.79 -4.20
CA ASP A 68 14.51 -7.26 -4.10
C ASP A 68 13.80 -7.68 -2.80
N SER A 69 12.92 -6.83 -2.28
CA SER A 69 12.27 -6.99 -0.99
C SER A 69 10.83 -6.49 -1.01
N CYS A 70 9.92 -7.32 -0.51
CA CYS A 70 8.59 -6.95 -0.10
C CYS A 70 8.52 -6.81 1.43
N PHE A 71 7.55 -6.04 1.88
CA PHE A 71 7.33 -5.79 3.30
C PHE A 71 5.91 -6.18 3.66
N LEU A 72 5.76 -7.04 4.66
CA LEU A 72 4.49 -7.56 5.11
C LEU A 72 4.13 -6.98 6.47
N ARG A 73 2.84 -6.68 6.69
CA ARG A 73 2.32 -6.17 7.95
C ARG A 73 0.91 -6.71 8.19
N THR A 74 0.55 -6.90 9.44
CA THR A 74 -0.85 -7.12 9.83
C THR A 74 -1.59 -5.80 9.89
N MET A 75 -2.77 -5.73 9.27
CA MET A 75 -3.64 -4.55 9.30
C MET A 75 -4.03 -4.18 10.73
N GLU A 76 -3.90 -2.90 11.05
CA GLU A 76 -4.56 -2.29 12.20
C GLU A 76 -5.97 -1.81 11.84
N LYS A 77 -6.76 -1.47 12.86
CA LYS A 77 -8.13 -0.95 12.66
C LYS A 77 -8.16 0.25 11.71
N SER A 78 -7.20 1.18 11.85
CA SER A 78 -7.09 2.34 10.95
C SER A 78 -6.91 1.94 9.49
N ASP A 79 -6.17 0.87 9.24
CA ASP A 79 -5.83 0.44 7.89
C ASP A 79 -7.06 -0.19 7.23
N TYR A 80 -7.78 -1.02 8.00
CA TYR A 80 -9.07 -1.59 7.61
C TYR A 80 -10.12 -0.50 7.30
N ASP A 81 -10.29 0.47 8.21
CA ASP A 81 -11.25 1.56 8.05
C ASP A 81 -10.95 2.41 6.79
N ASN A 82 -9.67 2.63 6.47
CA ASN A 82 -9.24 3.37 5.27
C ASN A 82 -9.61 2.65 3.96
N VAL A 83 -9.46 1.33 3.89
CA VAL A 83 -9.75 0.55 2.66
C VAL A 83 -11.18 0.08 2.55
N GLN A 84 -11.92 -0.01 3.65
CA GLN A 84 -13.30 -0.49 3.63
C GLN A 84 -14.21 0.41 2.77
N SER A 85 -13.96 1.72 2.75
CA SER A 85 -14.69 2.66 1.88
C SER A 85 -14.56 2.30 0.39
N LEU A 86 -13.37 1.89 -0.06
CA LEU A 86 -13.11 1.47 -1.44
C LEU A 86 -13.79 0.16 -1.83
N LEU A 87 -13.94 -0.77 -0.88
CA LEU A 87 -14.61 -2.05 -1.14
C LEU A 87 -16.11 -1.88 -1.39
N HIS A 88 -16.73 -0.85 -0.79
CA HIS A 88 -18.18 -0.67 -0.83
C HIS A 88 -18.65 0.48 -1.73
N GLU A 89 -17.78 1.45 -2.07
CA GLU A 89 -18.16 2.63 -2.86
C GLU A 89 -17.40 2.70 -4.19
N SER A 90 -18.15 2.85 -5.29
CA SER A 90 -17.62 2.67 -6.66
C SER A 90 -17.70 3.95 -7.52
N THR A 91 -16.68 4.82 -7.50
CA THR A 91 -16.57 5.98 -8.43
C THR A 91 -15.13 6.36 -8.77
N GLN A 92 -14.91 7.11 -9.85
CA GLN A 92 -13.67 7.88 -10.05
C GLN A 92 -13.62 9.02 -9.05
N PHE A 93 -12.46 9.25 -8.44
CA PHE A 93 -12.27 10.29 -7.42
C PHE A 93 -11.16 11.24 -7.81
N GLN A 94 -11.44 12.54 -7.72
CA GLN A 94 -10.44 13.58 -7.83
C GLN A 94 -10.34 14.29 -6.49
N LEU A 95 -9.18 14.16 -5.84
CA LEU A 95 -8.96 14.71 -4.51
C LEU A 95 -8.50 16.16 -4.62
N SER A 96 -9.13 17.05 -3.85
CA SER A 96 -8.71 18.45 -3.73
C SER A 96 -7.55 18.56 -2.74
N GLY A 97 -6.42 19.12 -3.17
CA GLY A 97 -5.23 19.25 -2.33
C GLY A 97 -5.47 20.03 -1.03
N ASN A 98 -6.38 21.00 -1.04
CA ASN A 98 -6.66 21.86 0.12
C ASN A 98 -7.39 21.15 1.27
N GLU A 99 -8.17 20.11 0.96
CA GLU A 99 -8.95 19.34 1.94
C GLU A 99 -8.29 18.00 2.29
N THR A 100 -7.20 17.66 1.61
CA THR A 100 -6.52 16.37 1.78
C THR A 100 -5.72 16.35 3.08
N ARG A 101 -6.11 15.49 4.02
CA ARG A 101 -5.35 15.24 5.24
C ARG A 101 -4.13 14.37 4.93
N ARG A 102 -2.93 14.90 5.17
CA ARG A 102 -1.66 14.18 4.97
C ARG A 102 -1.09 13.74 6.31
N GLN A 103 -0.68 12.48 6.41
CA GLN A 103 0.00 11.93 7.57
C GLN A 103 1.17 11.06 7.17
N THR A 104 2.11 10.86 8.09
CA THR A 104 3.27 9.99 7.89
C THR A 104 3.20 8.84 8.87
N GLU A 105 3.42 7.64 8.36
CA GLU A 105 3.56 6.42 9.16
C GLU A 105 4.97 5.88 9.00
N TYR A 106 5.52 5.39 10.10
CA TYR A 106 6.85 4.82 10.12
C TYR A 106 6.74 3.32 10.38
N LEU A 107 7.38 2.53 9.51
CA LEU A 107 7.46 1.08 9.60
C LEU A 107 8.92 0.64 9.80
N GLY A 108 9.14 -0.06 10.92
CA GLY A 108 10.41 -0.71 11.20
C GLY A 108 10.41 -2.13 10.64
N VAL A 109 11.39 -2.44 9.79
CA VAL A 109 11.65 -3.78 9.28
C VAL A 109 12.29 -4.60 10.39
N LEU A 110 11.68 -5.73 10.72
CA LEU A 110 12.10 -6.59 11.83
C LEU A 110 13.32 -7.43 11.42
N ALA A 111 14.37 -7.43 12.24
CA ALA A 111 15.51 -8.31 12.04
C ALA A 111 15.10 -9.79 12.15
N ALA A 112 15.72 -10.67 11.36
CA ALA A 112 15.45 -12.11 11.33
C ALA A 112 13.96 -12.48 11.16
N SER A 113 13.22 -11.69 10.36
CA SER A 113 11.77 -11.84 10.18
C SER A 113 11.37 -12.25 8.77
N GLN A 114 12.29 -12.90 8.04
CA GLN A 114 12.03 -13.30 6.67
C GLN A 114 10.86 -14.30 6.62
N VAL A 115 9.89 -14.00 5.76
CA VAL A 115 8.72 -14.85 5.53
C VAL A 115 9.05 -15.84 4.42
N ASP A 116 8.68 -17.10 4.62
CA ASP A 116 8.69 -18.09 3.55
C ASP A 116 7.56 -17.77 2.56
N VAL A 117 7.93 -17.35 1.35
CA VAL A 117 7.00 -16.96 0.29
C VAL A 117 6.01 -18.09 -0.05
N SER A 118 6.43 -19.36 0.10
CA SER A 118 5.57 -20.51 -0.20
C SER A 118 4.41 -20.69 0.79
N THR A 119 4.49 -20.02 1.94
CA THR A 119 3.43 -20.02 2.96
C THR A 119 2.39 -18.92 2.73
N LEU A 120 2.67 -17.97 1.83
CA LEU A 120 1.71 -16.95 1.45
C LEU A 120 0.72 -17.49 0.43
N GLU A 121 -0.54 -17.13 0.59
CA GLU A 121 -1.59 -17.45 -0.38
C GLU A 121 -1.65 -16.37 -1.48
N GLU A 122 -2.22 -16.72 -2.63
CA GLU A 122 -2.47 -15.75 -3.69
C GLU A 122 -3.42 -14.62 -3.22
N PRO A 123 -3.21 -13.36 -3.65
CA PRO A 123 -2.20 -12.90 -4.62
C PRO A 123 -0.88 -12.40 -4.00
N LEU A 124 -0.70 -12.55 -2.69
CA LEU A 124 0.51 -12.08 -1.99
C LEU A 124 1.76 -12.83 -2.46
N GLN A 125 1.61 -14.13 -2.74
CA GLN A 125 2.67 -14.97 -3.26
C GLN A 125 3.17 -14.46 -4.63
N ALA A 126 2.27 -14.29 -5.61
CA ALA A 126 2.65 -13.80 -6.93
C ALA A 126 3.24 -12.38 -6.91
N LEU A 127 2.74 -11.51 -6.03
CA LEU A 127 3.27 -10.15 -5.91
C LEU A 127 4.77 -10.14 -5.57
N CYS A 128 5.23 -11.09 -4.75
CA CYS A 128 6.57 -11.11 -4.16
C CYS A 128 7.41 -12.33 -4.55
N GLN A 129 7.03 -13.04 -5.61
CA GLN A 129 7.62 -14.32 -6.01
C GLN A 129 9.17 -14.29 -6.11
N ASP A 130 9.74 -13.19 -6.60
CA ASP A 130 11.19 -13.04 -6.80
C ASP A 130 11.85 -12.12 -5.75
N SER A 131 11.17 -11.87 -4.63
CA SER A 131 11.63 -10.92 -3.60
C SER A 131 11.72 -11.61 -2.24
N SER A 132 12.70 -11.20 -1.43
CA SER A 132 12.66 -11.51 -0.01
C SER A 132 11.48 -10.81 0.64
N ILE A 133 10.87 -11.38 1.68
CA ILE A 133 9.71 -10.78 2.34
C ILE A 133 10.04 -10.60 3.81
N HIS A 134 9.86 -9.40 4.34
CA HIS A 134 10.19 -9.08 5.73
C HIS A 134 8.96 -8.59 6.47
N TRP A 135 8.77 -9.06 7.71
CA TRP A 135 7.75 -8.47 8.57
C TRP A 135 8.14 -7.06 8.99
N THR A 136 7.13 -6.21 9.09
CA THR A 136 7.26 -4.83 9.55
C THR A 136 6.29 -4.54 10.67
N ARG A 137 6.63 -3.55 11.50
CA ARG A 137 5.74 -3.02 12.54
C ARG A 137 5.73 -1.51 12.55
N ARG A 138 4.60 -0.92 12.95
CA ARG A 138 4.48 0.52 13.21
C ARG A 138 5.35 0.92 14.40
N VAL A 139 5.92 2.10 14.32
CA VAL A 139 6.93 2.62 15.25
C VAL A 139 6.79 4.13 15.37
N GLU A 140 7.10 4.68 16.55
CA GLU A 140 7.05 6.12 16.78
C GLU A 140 8.25 6.81 16.13
N GLY A 141 8.02 7.38 14.94
CA GLY A 141 9.02 8.14 14.22
C GLY A 141 10.22 7.32 13.73
N PRO A 142 11.11 7.93 12.95
CA PRO A 142 12.46 7.42 12.81
C PRO A 142 13.16 7.77 14.13
N GLY A 143 13.49 6.77 14.95
CA GLY A 143 14.32 7.00 16.14
C GLY A 143 15.56 7.83 15.78
N LYS A 144 16.15 8.57 16.74
CA LYS A 144 17.20 9.59 16.51
C LYS A 144 18.42 9.16 15.67
N GLN A 145 18.60 7.88 15.37
CA GLN A 145 19.73 7.29 14.64
C GLN A 145 19.33 6.50 13.38
N ARG A 146 18.07 6.54 12.92
CA ARG A 146 17.61 5.73 11.78
C ARG A 146 17.41 6.57 10.53
N LEU A 147 18.06 6.18 9.44
CA LEU A 147 17.86 6.77 8.12
C LEU A 147 16.59 6.16 7.51
N VAL A 148 15.73 7.01 6.96
CA VAL A 148 14.58 6.58 6.16
C VAL A 148 15.12 6.04 4.82
N TYR A 149 14.76 4.82 4.46
CA TYR A 149 15.19 4.22 3.18
C TYR A 149 14.35 4.70 2.01
N PHE A 150 13.03 4.60 2.16
CA PHE A 150 12.07 5.04 1.17
C PHE A 150 10.72 5.29 1.83
N CYS A 151 9.85 6.02 1.13
CA CYS A 151 8.45 6.18 1.51
C CYS A 151 7.55 5.87 0.31
N ILE A 152 6.35 5.34 0.58
CA ILE A 152 5.29 5.15 -0.43
C ILE A 152 4.12 6.03 -0.02
N ASP A 153 3.71 6.94 -0.91
CA ASP A 153 2.55 7.79 -0.70
C ASP A 153 1.29 7.11 -1.22
N ILE A 154 0.34 6.83 -0.33
CA ILE A 154 -0.94 6.20 -0.65
C ILE A 154 -2.06 7.17 -0.31
N CYS A 155 -2.89 7.51 -1.29
CA CYS A 155 -4.05 8.37 -1.11
C CYS A 155 -5.36 7.60 -1.25
N PHE A 156 -6.27 7.78 -0.30
CA PHE A 156 -7.57 7.13 -0.26
C PHE A 156 -8.67 8.11 -0.72
N PRO A 157 -9.78 7.63 -1.30
CA PRO A 157 -10.93 8.47 -1.67
C PRO A 157 -11.49 9.33 -0.53
N SER A 158 -11.26 8.94 0.72
CA SER A 158 -11.66 9.65 1.93
C SER A 158 -10.89 10.96 2.20
N ASN A 159 -10.21 11.54 1.20
CA ASN A 159 -9.34 12.71 1.34
C ASN A 159 -8.21 12.52 2.37
N ILE A 160 -7.71 11.29 2.53
CA ILE A 160 -6.57 10.98 3.39
C ILE A 160 -5.42 10.50 2.52
N CYS A 161 -4.24 11.06 2.70
CA CYS A 161 -2.99 10.53 2.14
C CYS A 161 -2.04 10.14 3.27
N VAL A 162 -1.45 8.96 3.14
CA VAL A 162 -0.48 8.40 4.09
C VAL A 162 0.84 8.19 3.38
N SER A 163 1.89 8.83 3.89
CA SER A 163 3.27 8.55 3.48
C SER A 163 3.83 7.45 4.40
N VAL A 164 4.00 6.25 3.87
CA VAL A 164 4.48 5.08 4.63
C VAL A 164 5.99 4.97 4.45
N CYS A 165 6.76 5.32 5.47
CA CYS A 165 8.22 5.39 5.43
C CYS A 165 8.87 4.20 6.15
N PHE A 166 9.85 3.57 5.51
CA PHE A 166 10.47 2.34 5.98
C PHE A 166 11.90 2.56 6.50
N TYR A 167 12.27 1.84 7.56
CA TYR A 167 13.63 1.80 8.10
C TYR A 167 13.96 0.44 8.73
N TYR A 168 15.24 0.12 8.88
CA TYR A 168 15.73 -1.11 9.51
C TYR A 168 15.90 -0.85 11.01
N LEU A 169 15.52 -1.85 11.80
CA LEU A 169 15.83 -1.85 13.23
C LEU A 169 17.25 -2.39 13.40
N PRO A 170 18.16 -1.68 14.11
CA PRO A 170 19.42 -2.26 14.52
C PRO A 170 19.17 -3.48 15.42
N GLU A 171 20.06 -4.48 15.31
CA GLU A 171 20.10 -5.66 16.18
C GLU A 171 20.33 -5.30 17.66
#